data_AF-L5L0S0-F1
#
_entry.id   AF-L5L0S0-F1
#
_cell.length_a   1.000
_cell.length_b   1.000
_cell.length_c   1.000
_cell.angle_alpha   90.00
_cell.angle_beta   90.00
_cell.angle_gamma   90.00
#
_symmetry.space_group_name_H-M   'P 1'
#
loop_
_entity.id
_entity.type
_entity.pdbx_description
1 polymer ?
#
loop_
_entity_poly.entity_id
_entity_poly.type
_entity_poly.pdbx_seq_one_letter_code
_entity_poly.pdbx_strand_id
1 'polypeptide(L)'
;MGVFVAVTELRRITAKNWNIQREFLELRKSAVDTVCRHNYELDKGFALKCRVQPKVNVFPSKKGLLQHHNLFVCHVTDFYPGNVQVHWFLNGQEETTGVVSTNLIYNGDWTFHLLVMLEMTPQQENVYTCQVEHPSLDSPVTVEWNESLLDDPLGSRVWSLLTTHWGHTPMDSLDIPQLGQSCHCGVE
;
A
#
# COMPACT_ATOMS: atom_id res chain seq x y z
N MET A 1 -17.00 29.69 11.49
CA MET A 1 -16.36 30.16 10.23
C MET A 1 -16.91 29.31 9.09
N GLY A 2 -17.05 29.86 7.87
CA GLY A 2 -17.62 29.14 6.72
C GLY A 2 -18.20 30.11 5.70
N VAL A 3 -17.33 30.89 5.05
CA VAL A 3 -17.67 31.85 3.98
C VAL A 3 -16.83 31.57 2.75
N PHE A 4 -17.32 31.95 1.59
CA PHE A 4 -16.58 31.86 0.35
C PHE A 4 -15.50 32.94 0.31
N VAL A 5 -14.26 32.52 0.04
CA VAL A 5 -13.11 33.39 -0.17
C VAL A 5 -12.61 33.17 -1.59
N ALA A 6 -12.43 34.26 -2.33
CA ALA A 6 -11.89 34.18 -3.68
C ALA A 6 -10.38 33.88 -3.63
N VAL A 7 -9.96 32.80 -4.28
CA VAL A 7 -8.54 32.43 -4.41
C VAL A 7 -7.84 33.32 -5.46
N THR A 8 -8.61 33.88 -6.41
CA THR A 8 -8.12 34.76 -7.46
C THR A 8 -9.01 35.98 -7.62
N GLU A 9 -8.46 37.09 -8.14
CA GLU A 9 -9.21 38.35 -8.29
C GLU A 9 -10.45 38.18 -9.19
N LEU A 10 -10.35 37.36 -10.24
CA LEU A 10 -11.46 37.06 -11.15
C LEU A 10 -12.70 36.50 -10.42
N ARG A 11 -12.50 35.83 -9.28
CA ARG A 11 -13.59 35.18 -8.51
C ARG A 11 -14.12 36.04 -7.36
N ARG A 12 -13.63 37.28 -7.19
CA ARG A 12 -14.05 38.17 -6.09
C ARG A 12 -15.54 38.47 -6.09
N ILE A 13 -16.12 38.70 -7.28
CA ILE A 13 -17.56 38.97 -7.42
C ILE A 13 -18.37 37.71 -7.09
N THR A 14 -17.93 36.53 -7.56
CA THR A 14 -18.59 35.26 -7.25
C THR A 14 -18.62 34.99 -5.75
N ALA A 15 -17.49 35.16 -5.05
CA ALA A 15 -17.43 34.98 -3.60
C ALA A 15 -18.35 35.95 -2.85
N LYS A 16 -18.39 37.23 -3.26
CA LYS A 16 -19.33 38.22 -2.69
C LYS A 16 -20.79 37.79 -2.89
N ASN A 17 -21.16 37.40 -4.11
CA ASN A 17 -22.53 37.00 -4.43
C ASN A 17 -22.97 35.77 -3.62
N TRP A 18 -22.11 34.75 -3.52
CA TRP A 18 -22.42 33.53 -2.76
C TRP A 18 -22.50 33.78 -1.25
N ASN A 19 -21.73 34.73 -0.71
CA ASN A 19 -21.80 35.10 0.70
C ASN A 19 -23.08 35.87 1.08
N ILE A 20 -23.74 36.53 0.12
CA ILE A 20 -24.99 37.27 0.36
C ILE A 20 -26.21 36.34 0.24
N GLN A 21 -26.09 35.23 -0.49
CA GLN A 21 -27.15 34.22 -0.61
C GLN A 21 -27.20 33.33 0.64
N ARG A 22 -28.03 33.71 1.62
CA ARG A 22 -28.12 33.05 2.93
C ARG A 22 -28.41 31.55 2.85
N GLU A 23 -29.39 31.13 2.06
CA GLU A 23 -29.76 29.71 1.94
C GLU A 23 -28.62 28.88 1.36
N PHE A 24 -27.96 29.38 0.31
CA PHE A 24 -26.82 28.71 -0.30
C PHE A 24 -25.64 28.59 0.68
N LEU A 25 -25.36 29.66 1.43
CA LEU A 25 -24.29 29.68 2.42
C LEU A 25 -24.57 28.69 3.57
N GLU A 26 -25.80 28.61 4.06
CA GLU A 26 -26.17 27.65 5.11
C GLU A 26 -26.15 26.21 4.61
N LEU A 27 -26.66 25.93 3.40
CA LEU A 27 -26.55 24.61 2.77
C LEU A 27 -25.08 24.16 2.65
N ARG A 28 -24.19 25.09 2.32
CA ARG A 28 -22.76 24.80 2.16
C ARG A 28 -22.05 24.59 3.48
N LYS A 29 -22.48 25.26 4.55
CA LYS A 29 -22.01 24.98 5.91
C LYS A 29 -22.49 23.61 6.40
N SER A 30 -23.74 23.23 6.12
CA SER A 30 -24.29 21.94 6.57
C SER A 30 -23.66 20.74 5.85
N ALA A 31 -23.01 20.95 4.69
CA ALA A 31 -22.37 19.89 3.91
C ALA A 31 -21.32 19.09 4.68
N VAL A 32 -20.69 19.66 5.72
CA VAL A 32 -19.78 18.92 6.60
C VAL A 32 -20.49 17.74 7.26
N ASP A 33 -21.71 17.93 7.75
CA ASP A 33 -22.46 16.88 8.40
C ASP A 33 -23.28 16.06 7.40
N THR A 34 -23.94 16.71 6.44
CA THR A 34 -24.87 16.03 5.52
C THR A 34 -24.18 15.31 4.37
N VAL A 35 -22.93 15.66 4.04
CA VAL A 35 -22.16 15.02 2.97
C VAL A 35 -20.92 14.35 3.53
N CYS A 36 -20.02 15.10 4.17
CA CYS A 36 -18.73 14.52 4.58
C CYS A 36 -18.90 13.49 5.70
N ARG A 37 -19.56 13.85 6.80
CA ARG A 37 -19.82 12.91 7.91
C ARG A 37 -20.74 11.79 7.47
N HIS A 38 -21.83 12.11 6.76
CA HIS A 38 -22.75 11.09 6.26
C HIS A 38 -22.05 10.03 5.40
N ASN A 39 -21.30 10.43 4.37
CA ASN A 39 -20.60 9.49 3.50
C ASN A 39 -19.48 8.75 4.25
N TYR A 40 -18.74 9.45 5.12
CA TYR A 40 -17.73 8.80 5.96
C TYR A 40 -18.35 7.71 6.84
N GLU A 41 -19.50 7.95 7.45
CA GLU A 41 -20.16 6.97 8.32
C GLU A 41 -20.68 5.75 7.54
N LEU A 42 -21.10 5.94 6.28
CA LEU A 42 -21.45 4.84 5.37
C LEU A 42 -20.21 4.04 4.95
N ASP A 43 -19.13 4.73 4.58
CA ASP A 43 -17.97 4.11 3.95
C ASP A 43 -16.90 3.65 4.95
N LYS A 44 -16.87 4.15 6.19
CA LYS A 44 -15.79 3.87 7.17
C LYS A 44 -15.60 2.38 7.43
N GLY A 45 -16.67 1.60 7.37
CA GLY A 45 -16.62 0.15 7.56
C GLY A 45 -15.83 -0.56 6.46
N PHE A 46 -15.84 0.00 5.25
CA PHE A 46 -15.13 -0.48 4.08
C PHE A 46 -13.77 0.21 3.93
N ALA A 47 -13.77 1.53 3.76
CA ALA A 47 -12.59 2.31 3.38
C ALA A 47 -11.47 2.29 4.43
N LEU A 48 -11.80 2.23 5.73
CA LEU A 48 -10.78 2.24 6.79
C LEU A 48 -10.34 0.84 7.21
N LYS A 49 -11.15 -0.18 6.94
CA LYS A 49 -10.86 -1.56 7.33
C LYS A 49 -10.29 -2.39 6.19
N CYS A 50 -10.46 -1.96 4.94
CA CYS A 50 -9.91 -2.64 3.79
C CYS A 50 -8.39 -2.74 3.93
N ARG A 51 -7.89 -3.97 3.77
CA ARG A 51 -6.49 -4.35 3.94
C ARG A 51 -6.19 -5.38 2.86
N VAL A 52 -5.17 -5.12 2.05
CA VAL A 52 -4.68 -6.06 1.01
C VAL A 52 -3.20 -6.29 1.24
N GLN A 53 -2.80 -7.56 1.32
CA GLN A 53 -1.43 -7.96 1.61
C GLN A 53 -0.49 -7.71 0.44
N PRO A 54 0.73 -7.19 0.70
CA PRO A 54 1.72 -7.01 -0.34
C PRO A 54 2.22 -8.34 -0.87
N LYS A 55 2.53 -8.37 -2.17
CA LYS A 55 3.42 -9.37 -2.75
C LYS A 55 4.82 -8.77 -2.79
N VAL A 56 5.81 -9.57 -2.38
CA VAL A 56 7.19 -9.10 -2.21
C VAL A 56 8.09 -9.96 -3.08
N ASN A 57 8.77 -9.33 -4.04
CA ASN A 57 9.71 -9.99 -4.93
C ASN A 57 11.08 -9.32 -4.81
N VAL A 58 12.13 -10.11 -4.57
CA VAL A 58 13.50 -9.63 -4.52
C VAL A 58 14.28 -10.16 -5.72
N PHE A 59 14.96 -9.27 -6.44
CA PHE A 59 15.78 -9.65 -7.58
C PHE A 59 16.92 -8.66 -7.83
N PRO A 60 18.05 -9.10 -8.39
CA PRO A 60 19.07 -8.20 -8.89
C PRO A 60 18.58 -7.50 -10.16
N SER A 61 18.83 -6.21 -10.28
CA SER A 61 18.62 -5.45 -11.50
C SER A 61 19.59 -5.94 -12.58
N LYS A 62 19.07 -6.26 -13.76
CA LYS A 62 19.90 -6.67 -14.90
C LYS A 62 20.73 -5.47 -15.35
N LYS A 63 22.05 -5.53 -15.18
CA LYS A 63 22.99 -4.63 -15.88
C LYS A 63 23.80 -5.42 -16.91
N GLY A 64 24.03 -4.79 -18.07
CA GLY A 64 24.91 -5.32 -19.11
C GLY A 64 26.35 -5.48 -18.62
N LEU A 65 27.12 -6.32 -19.33
CA LEU A 65 28.43 -6.92 -18.98
C LEU A 65 29.53 -6.05 -18.32
N LEU A 66 29.36 -4.75 -18.08
CA LEU A 66 30.45 -3.81 -17.73
C LEU A 66 30.26 -2.97 -16.46
N GLN A 67 29.15 -3.08 -15.71
CA GLN A 67 28.98 -2.31 -14.47
C GLN A 67 29.02 -3.19 -13.22
N HIS A 68 29.99 -2.93 -12.33
CA HIS A 68 30.28 -3.70 -11.12
C HIS A 68 29.44 -3.26 -9.89
N HIS A 69 28.45 -2.39 -10.09
CA HIS A 69 27.50 -1.99 -9.05
C HIS A 69 26.18 -2.71 -9.30
N ASN A 70 25.91 -3.75 -8.51
CA ASN A 70 24.67 -4.52 -8.62
C ASN A 70 23.62 -3.86 -7.72
N LEU A 71 22.48 -3.57 -8.33
CA LEU A 71 21.34 -2.97 -7.66
C LEU A 71 20.38 -4.09 -7.30
N PHE A 72 20.14 -4.33 -6.01
CA PHE A 72 19.07 -5.22 -5.58
C PHE A 72 17.76 -4.47 -5.54
N VAL A 73 16.69 -5.11 -5.98
CA VAL A 73 15.36 -4.51 -6.06
C VAL A 73 14.41 -5.35 -5.22
N CYS A 74 13.80 -4.71 -4.22
CA CYS A 74 12.64 -5.22 -3.53
C CYS A 74 11.40 -4.57 -4.11
N HIS A 75 10.64 -5.33 -4.90
CA HIS A 75 9.41 -4.90 -5.53
C HIS A 75 8.23 -5.33 -4.65
N VAL A 76 7.53 -4.34 -4.11
CA VAL A 76 6.37 -4.54 -3.22
C VAL A 76 5.12 -4.10 -3.97
N THR A 77 4.19 -5.02 -4.23
CA THR A 77 3.02 -4.78 -5.09
C THR A 77 1.70 -5.19 -4.44
N ASP A 78 0.61 -4.73 -5.03
CA ASP A 78 -0.77 -5.15 -4.77
C ASP A 78 -1.23 -4.94 -3.32
N PHE A 79 -0.73 -3.91 -2.62
CA PHE A 79 -1.07 -3.66 -1.21
C PHE A 79 -1.96 -2.45 -1.00
N TYR A 80 -2.72 -2.47 0.09
CA TYR A 80 -3.54 -1.35 0.58
C TYR A 80 -3.74 -1.47 2.09
N PRO A 81 -3.68 -0.38 2.89
CA PRO A 81 -3.49 1.02 2.50
C PRO A 81 -2.07 1.37 2.04
N GLY A 82 -1.85 2.60 1.57
CA GLY A 82 -0.55 3.01 1.03
C GLY A 82 0.60 3.13 2.04
N ASN A 83 0.32 3.03 3.34
CA ASN A 83 1.37 3.11 4.37
C ASN A 83 2.06 1.76 4.54
N VAL A 84 3.32 1.69 4.11
CA VAL A 84 4.18 0.50 4.16
C VAL A 84 5.58 0.91 4.61
N GLN A 85 6.27 0.04 5.33
CA GLN A 85 7.68 0.20 5.68
C GLN A 85 8.47 -0.95 5.07
N VAL A 86 9.63 -0.64 4.50
CA VAL A 86 10.47 -1.61 3.79
C VAL A 86 11.91 -1.39 4.21
N HIS A 87 12.52 -2.45 4.72
CA HIS A 87 13.87 -2.45 5.28
C HIS A 87 14.75 -3.45 4.54
N TRP A 88 16.01 -3.10 4.34
CA TRP A 88 17.02 -4.01 3.82
C TRP A 88 17.89 -4.52 4.96
N PHE A 89 18.25 -5.79 4.91
CA PHE A 89 19.24 -6.39 5.79
C PHE A 89 20.32 -7.09 4.96
N LEU A 90 21.56 -6.95 5.40
CA LEU A 90 22.72 -7.67 4.90
C LEU A 90 23.26 -8.55 6.03
N ASN A 91 23.24 -9.87 5.82
CA ASN A 91 23.70 -10.84 6.81
C ASN A 91 23.05 -10.65 8.20
N GLY A 92 21.78 -10.26 8.22
CA GLY A 92 20.99 -10.01 9.43
C GLY A 92 21.18 -8.63 10.08
N GLN A 93 22.04 -7.76 9.53
CA GLN A 93 22.19 -6.38 9.98
C GLN A 93 21.43 -5.43 9.06
N GLU A 94 20.65 -4.50 9.62
CA GLU A 94 19.90 -3.52 8.84
C GLU A 94 20.87 -2.63 8.05
N GLU A 95 20.63 -2.50 6.74
CA GLU A 95 21.40 -1.67 5.84
C GLU A 95 20.55 -0.48 5.39
N THR A 96 21.14 0.71 5.51
CA THR A 96 20.50 1.98 5.12
C THR A 96 21.35 2.75 4.10
N THR A 97 22.63 2.41 3.99
CA THR A 97 23.56 2.99 3.02
C THR A 97 23.24 2.44 1.64
N GLY A 98 23.10 3.33 0.64
CA GLY A 98 22.80 2.92 -0.74
C GLY A 98 21.36 2.46 -0.95
N VAL A 99 20.47 2.63 0.05
CA VAL A 99 19.04 2.34 -0.08
C VAL A 99 18.31 3.52 -0.72
N VAL A 100 17.56 3.27 -1.79
CA VAL A 100 16.77 4.26 -2.53
C VAL A 100 15.37 3.72 -2.79
N SER A 101 14.34 4.49 -2.41
CA SER A 101 12.94 4.15 -2.67
C SER A 101 12.37 4.99 -3.82
N THR A 102 11.48 4.39 -4.60
CA THR A 102 10.57 5.15 -5.47
C THR A 102 9.49 5.84 -4.62
N ASN A 103 8.80 6.80 -5.22
CA ASN A 103 7.52 7.25 -4.67
C ASN A 103 6.50 6.09 -4.70
N LEU A 104 5.50 6.18 -3.82
CA LEU A 104 4.34 5.28 -3.82
C LEU A 104 3.53 5.51 -5.11
N ILE A 105 3.21 4.44 -5.84
CA ILE A 105 2.44 4.50 -7.08
C ILE A 105 1.07 3.87 -6.87
N TYR A 106 0.02 4.60 -7.26
CA TYR A 106 -1.35 4.12 -7.24
C TYR A 106 -1.69 3.39 -8.54
N ASN A 107 -2.20 2.16 -8.45
CA ASN A 107 -2.49 1.30 -9.59
C ASN A 107 -3.80 1.63 -10.32
N GLY A 108 -4.71 2.36 -9.68
CA GLY A 108 -6.05 2.62 -10.22
C GLY A 108 -7.12 1.61 -9.78
N ASP A 109 -6.73 0.54 -9.10
CA ASP A 109 -7.59 -0.55 -8.63
C ASP A 109 -7.66 -0.64 -7.09
N TRP A 110 -7.47 0.49 -6.39
CA TRP A 110 -7.34 0.57 -4.93
C TRP A 110 -6.07 -0.05 -4.34
N THR A 111 -5.10 -0.50 -5.15
CA THR A 111 -3.82 -0.97 -4.64
C THR A 111 -2.67 -0.03 -4.97
N PHE A 112 -1.55 -0.25 -4.29
CA PHE A 112 -0.30 0.48 -4.48
C PHE A 112 0.87 -0.46 -4.80
N HIS A 113 1.92 0.11 -5.39
CA HIS A 113 3.23 -0.52 -5.46
C HIS A 113 4.35 0.50 -5.25
N LEU A 114 5.53 0.00 -4.87
CA LEU A 114 6.77 0.75 -4.83
C LEU A 114 7.97 -0.18 -5.01
N LEU A 115 9.14 0.40 -5.30
CA LEU A 115 10.41 -0.32 -5.31
C LEU A 115 11.35 0.28 -4.28
N VAL A 116 11.97 -0.57 -3.46
CA VAL A 116 13.09 -0.20 -2.59
C VAL A 116 14.33 -0.91 -3.08
N MET A 117 15.30 -0.12 -3.49
CA MET A 117 16.51 -0.58 -4.16
C MET A 117 17.71 -0.43 -3.23
N LEU A 118 18.65 -1.38 -3.27
CA LEU A 118 19.90 -1.35 -2.52
C LEU A 118 21.08 -1.42 -3.50
N GLU A 119 21.90 -0.37 -3.54
CA GLU A 119 23.12 -0.31 -4.34
C GLU A 119 24.32 -0.87 -3.55
N MET A 120 24.92 -1.96 -4.03
CA MET A 120 26.09 -2.58 -3.38
C MET A 120 26.94 -3.39 -4.37
N THR A 121 28.17 -3.71 -3.98
CA THR A 121 29.01 -4.70 -4.69
C THR A 121 28.84 -6.07 -4.02
N PRO A 122 28.19 -7.05 -4.66
CA PRO A 122 27.86 -8.30 -4.00
C PRO A 122 29.08 -9.17 -3.78
N GLN A 123 29.07 -9.89 -2.67
CA GLN A 123 30.02 -10.94 -2.35
C GLN A 123 29.26 -12.28 -2.32
N GLN A 124 29.91 -13.35 -2.76
CA GLN A 124 29.31 -14.70 -2.94
C GLN A 124 28.64 -15.27 -1.68
N GLU A 125 29.05 -14.81 -0.49
CA GLU A 125 28.55 -15.32 0.79
C GLU A 125 27.49 -14.42 1.45
N ASN A 126 27.14 -13.30 0.82
CA ASN A 126 26.19 -12.36 1.39
C ASN A 126 24.74 -12.81 1.19
N VAL A 127 23.95 -12.73 2.26
CA VAL A 127 22.51 -12.92 2.25
C VAL A 127 21.83 -11.55 2.34
N TYR A 128 21.02 -11.22 1.35
CA TYR A 128 20.28 -9.97 1.27
C TYR A 128 18.83 -10.24 1.60
N THR A 129 18.27 -9.53 2.57
CA THR A 129 16.88 -9.73 2.99
C THR A 129 16.11 -8.44 2.83
N CYS A 130 14.99 -8.49 2.13
CA CYS A 130 13.99 -7.43 2.17
C CYS A 130 12.92 -7.79 3.20
N GLN A 131 12.71 -6.91 4.18
CA GLN A 131 11.65 -7.03 5.17
C GLN A 131 10.58 -5.98 4.90
N VAL A 132 9.32 -6.40 4.85
CA VAL A 132 8.16 -5.54 4.59
C VAL A 132 7.21 -5.58 5.77
N GLU A 133 6.92 -4.40 6.32
CA GLU A 133 5.89 -4.19 7.32
C GLU A 133 4.72 -3.44 6.70
N HIS A 134 3.52 -3.98 6.88
CA HIS A 134 2.31 -3.39 6.34
C HIS A 134 1.12 -3.74 7.25
N PRO A 135 0.15 -2.84 7.49
CA PRO A 135 -0.94 -3.11 8.43
C PRO A 135 -1.79 -4.34 8.11
N SER A 136 -1.81 -4.82 6.86
CA SER A 136 -2.56 -6.03 6.50
C SER A 136 -1.87 -7.34 6.93
N LEU A 137 -0.64 -7.26 7.45
CA LEU A 137 0.18 -8.39 7.86
C LEU A 137 0.20 -8.47 9.39
N ASP A 138 0.00 -9.67 9.93
CA ASP A 138 0.12 -9.92 11.38
C ASP A 138 1.59 -9.88 11.86
N SER A 139 2.52 -10.19 10.95
CA SER A 139 3.96 -10.13 11.17
C SER A 139 4.68 -9.66 9.90
N PRO A 140 5.88 -9.05 10.01
CA PRO A 140 6.66 -8.65 8.84
C PRO A 140 6.92 -9.82 7.88
N VAL A 141 6.89 -9.54 6.58
CA VAL A 141 7.26 -10.52 5.54
C VAL A 141 8.71 -10.30 5.17
N THR A 142 9.51 -11.36 5.20
CA THR A 142 10.93 -11.34 4.81
C THR A 142 11.16 -12.19 3.57
N VAL A 143 11.85 -11.64 2.57
CA VAL A 143 12.26 -12.36 1.37
C VAL A 143 13.78 -12.25 1.24
N GLU A 144 14.43 -13.41 1.21
CA GLU A 144 15.89 -13.52 1.10
C GLU A 144 16.31 -13.73 -0.35
N TRP A 145 17.51 -13.23 -0.67
CA TRP A 145 18.21 -13.49 -1.92
C TRP A 145 19.69 -13.76 -1.65
N ASN A 146 20.25 -14.75 -2.34
CA ASN A 146 21.69 -15.04 -2.40
C ASN A 146 22.04 -15.66 -3.77
N GLU A 147 23.33 -15.71 -4.11
CA GLU A 147 23.80 -16.24 -5.40
C GLU A 147 23.60 -17.77 -5.53
N SER A 148 23.61 -18.51 -4.42
CA SER A 148 23.43 -19.98 -4.46
C SER A 148 22.02 -20.43 -4.83
N LEU A 149 21.02 -19.54 -4.75
CA LEU A 149 19.66 -19.79 -5.26
C LEU A 149 19.58 -19.84 -6.79
N LEU A 150 20.62 -19.40 -7.53
CA LEU A 150 20.66 -19.47 -8.99
C LEU A 150 20.98 -20.88 -9.50
N ASP A 151 21.57 -21.74 -8.67
CA ASP A 151 22.02 -23.09 -9.02
C ASP A 151 21.04 -24.20 -8.61
N ASP A 152 19.82 -23.88 -8.13
CA ASP A 152 18.80 -24.89 -7.80
C ASP A 152 18.09 -25.41 -9.08
N PRO A 153 18.37 -26.64 -9.55
CA PRO A 153 17.74 -27.21 -10.75
C PRO A 153 16.27 -27.61 -10.52
N LEU A 154 15.76 -27.47 -9.30
CA LEU A 154 14.43 -27.94 -8.91
C LEU A 154 13.49 -26.82 -8.42
N GLY A 155 13.84 -25.53 -8.52
CA GLY A 155 12.93 -24.39 -8.27
C GLY A 155 11.95 -24.61 -7.11
N SER A 156 12.44 -25.15 -5.98
CA SER A 156 11.57 -25.69 -4.93
C SER A 156 11.64 -24.88 -3.64
N ARG A 157 10.71 -23.93 -3.57
CA ARG A 157 9.99 -23.48 -2.34
C ARG A 157 10.77 -22.68 -1.30
N VAL A 158 10.38 -21.42 -1.16
CA VAL A 158 9.93 -20.88 0.14
C VAL A 158 8.44 -20.59 0.03
N TRP A 159 7.64 -21.64 0.23
CA TRP A 159 6.25 -21.51 0.68
C TRP A 159 6.15 -22.32 1.96
N SER A 160 6.39 -21.69 3.09
CA SER A 160 6.08 -22.25 4.41
C SER A 160 6.07 -21.13 5.45
N LEU A 161 5.17 -21.04 6.42
CA LEU A 161 3.93 -21.77 6.76
C LEU A 161 3.29 -20.91 7.87
N LEU A 162 2.03 -20.47 7.71
CA LEU A 162 1.14 -20.27 8.86
C LEU A 162 -0.18 -20.95 8.53
N THR A 163 -0.27 -22.23 8.88
CA THR A 163 -1.53 -22.94 9.00
C THR A 163 -2.18 -22.54 10.32
N THR A 164 -3.05 -21.53 10.31
CA THR A 164 -3.98 -21.32 11.42
C THR A 164 -5.19 -22.24 11.26
N HIS A 165 -5.39 -23.10 12.26
CA HIS A 165 -6.55 -23.96 12.44
C HIS A 165 -7.86 -23.17 12.34
N TRP A 166 -8.78 -23.62 11.47
CA TRP A 166 -10.17 -23.15 11.44
C TRP A 166 -10.97 -23.87 12.52
N GLY A 167 -11.36 -23.15 13.56
CA GLY A 167 -12.43 -23.55 14.48
C GLY A 167 -13.77 -23.09 13.92
N HIS A 168 -14.63 -24.02 13.52
CA HIS A 168 -16.01 -23.73 13.14
C HIS A 168 -16.85 -23.40 14.38
N THR A 169 -17.52 -22.24 14.37
CA THR A 169 -18.78 -22.03 15.09
C THR A 169 -19.78 -21.35 14.15
N PRO A 170 -21.05 -21.80 14.10
CA PRO A 170 -22.06 -21.25 13.19
C PRO A 170 -22.89 -20.15 13.89
N MET A 171 -23.24 -19.09 13.17
CA MET A 171 -24.40 -18.26 13.53
C MET A 171 -24.97 -17.54 12.30
N ASP A 172 -26.13 -18.03 11.87
CA ASP A 172 -27.36 -17.37 11.43
C ASP A 172 -27.35 -16.23 10.39
N SER A 173 -28.13 -16.53 9.35
CA SER A 173 -28.63 -15.74 8.23
C SER A 173 -29.45 -14.50 8.59
N LEU A 174 -29.12 -13.37 7.98
CA LEU A 174 -30.10 -12.37 7.52
C LEU A 174 -29.42 -11.44 6.49
N ASP A 175 -29.56 -11.80 5.21
CA ASP A 175 -29.17 -10.98 4.07
C ASP A 175 -30.22 -9.90 3.79
N ILE A 176 -29.76 -8.65 3.59
CA ILE A 176 -30.47 -7.62 2.83
C ILE A 176 -29.48 -7.09 1.78
N PRO A 177 -29.81 -7.13 0.47
CA PRO A 177 -28.89 -6.70 -0.58
C PRO A 177 -28.89 -5.18 -0.74
N GLN A 178 -27.72 -4.55 -0.68
CA GLN A 178 -27.53 -3.18 -1.18
C GLN A 178 -26.44 -3.12 -2.25
N LEU A 179 -26.83 -2.53 -3.39
CA LEU A 179 -26.05 -2.35 -4.61
C LEU A 179 -24.78 -1.52 -4.33
N GLY A 180 -23.60 -2.08 -4.62
CA GLY A 180 -22.33 -1.33 -4.59
C GLY A 180 -21.05 -2.16 -4.44
N GLN A 181 -20.89 -3.18 -5.29
CA GLN A 181 -19.64 -3.83 -5.74
C GLN A 181 -18.34 -3.71 -4.89
N SER A 182 -18.10 -4.80 -4.14
CA SER A 182 -16.85 -5.53 -3.82
C SER A 182 -15.59 -4.79 -3.32
N CYS A 183 -15.24 -5.09 -2.06
CA CYS A 183 -13.87 -5.46 -1.70
C CYS A 183 -13.68 -6.87 -2.23
N HIS A 184 -12.82 -7.09 -3.24
CA HIS A 184 -12.33 -8.44 -3.49
C HIS A 184 -11.29 -8.79 -2.42
N CYS A 185 -11.78 -9.23 -1.26
CA CYS A 185 -11.02 -9.94 -0.25
C CYS A 185 -11.58 -11.37 -0.21
N GLY A 186 -10.92 -12.28 -0.93
CA GLY A 186 -11.30 -13.69 -1.00
C GLY A 186 -10.96 -14.26 -2.37
N VAL A 187 -9.86 -15.00 -2.44
CA VAL A 187 -9.58 -15.94 -3.53
C VAL A 187 -10.52 -17.13 -3.32
N GLU A 188 -11.44 -17.36 -4.25
CA GLU A 188 -11.98 -18.68 -4.57
C GLU A 188 -11.68 -18.97 -6.05
#